data_AF-A0A843HUY7-F1
#
_entry.id   AF-A0A843HUY7-F1
#
_cell.length_a   1.000
_cell.length_b   1.000
_cell.length_c   1.000
_cell.angle_alpha   90.00
_cell.angle_beta   90.00
_cell.angle_gamma   90.00
#
_symmetry.space_group_name_H-M   'P 1'
#
loop_
_entity.id
_entity.type
_entity.pdbx_description
1 polymer ?
#
loop_
_entity_poly.entity_id
_entity_poly.type
_entity_poly.pdbx_seq_one_letter_code
_entity_poly.pdbx_strand_id
1 'polypeptide(L)'
;ITRYNLYRHVYLHHKTMLFTEIARSILRQAVYGCRERPEGDVCEYLCDLAKFVSGDVEEDVLWRATDEYFTSIFIKIPEFRDLVARRRLGYISLWKRDKDYLEIFKDNVKFINKIIDEIYNSPGPEAQRILKQILIEELQRILSRFKSSLSEDDLEIAYAYFDPKADDIYITTKEGPIPIERLSPLIQAVKEAWDRSPHFFIYIKSDFINKYGDKALIGLKNALPAVIPYVAQISRLGNYGDA
;
A
#
# COMPACT_ATOMS: atom_id res chain seq x y z
N ILE A 1 -16.30 14.24 9.57
CA ILE A 1 -16.54 14.36 8.12
C ILE A 1 -15.29 14.80 7.36
N THR A 2 -14.74 15.99 7.63
CA THR A 2 -13.57 16.52 6.90
C THR A 2 -12.38 15.55 6.90
N ARG A 3 -12.03 14.99 8.07
CA ARG A 3 -10.97 13.98 8.21
C ARG A 3 -11.19 12.79 7.26
N TYR A 4 -12.39 12.19 7.27
CA TYR A 4 -12.74 11.10 6.34
C TYR A 4 -12.54 11.48 4.86
N ASN A 5 -13.00 12.67 4.44
CA ASN A 5 -12.86 13.11 3.05
C ASN A 5 -11.41 13.38 2.64
N LEU A 6 -10.57 13.93 3.54
CA LEU A 6 -9.15 14.15 3.26
C LEU A 6 -8.42 12.83 3.01
N TYR A 7 -8.65 11.84 3.88
CA TYR A 7 -8.04 10.52 3.70
C TYR A 7 -8.52 9.87 2.41
N ARG A 8 -9.83 9.86 2.18
CA ARG A 8 -10.41 9.24 0.99
C ARG A 8 -9.93 9.86 -0.33
N HIS A 9 -9.85 11.18 -0.40
CA HIS A 9 -9.64 11.88 -1.68
C HIS A 9 -8.20 12.33 -1.91
N VAL A 10 -7.39 12.47 -0.86
CA VAL A 10 -6.02 12.98 -0.96
C VAL A 10 -5.02 11.90 -0.55
N TYR A 11 -5.05 11.47 0.71
CA TYR A 11 -4.01 10.59 1.25
C TYR A 11 -4.07 9.18 0.65
N LEU A 12 -5.26 8.67 0.36
CA LEU A 12 -5.49 7.33 -0.19
C LEU A 12 -5.84 7.36 -1.68
N HIS A 13 -5.53 8.46 -2.35
CA HIS A 13 -5.72 8.53 -3.80
C HIS A 13 -4.79 7.52 -4.49
N HIS A 14 -5.34 6.60 -5.28
CA HIS A 14 -4.60 5.51 -5.94
C HIS A 14 -3.28 5.95 -6.63
N LYS A 15 -3.24 7.13 -7.27
CA LYS A 15 -1.97 7.60 -7.88
C LYS A 15 -0.90 7.96 -6.84
N THR A 16 -1.31 8.60 -5.74
CA THR A 16 -0.41 8.95 -4.63
C THR A 16 0.11 7.67 -3.98
N MET A 17 -0.79 6.71 -3.75
CA MET A 17 -0.47 5.40 -3.20
C MET A 17 0.54 4.63 -4.06
N LEU A 18 0.32 4.57 -5.38
CA LEU A 18 1.27 3.96 -6.31
C LEU A 18 2.62 4.66 -6.29
N PHE A 19 2.63 6.00 -6.38
CA PHE A 19 3.88 6.77 -6.37
C PHE A 19 4.71 6.48 -5.12
N THR A 20 4.06 6.48 -3.95
CA THR A 20 4.69 6.17 -2.67
C THR A 20 5.23 4.74 -2.63
N GLU A 21 4.49 3.75 -3.13
CA GLU A 21 4.96 2.36 -3.10
C GLU A 21 6.15 2.12 -4.04
N ILE A 22 6.13 2.71 -5.23
CA ILE A 22 7.29 2.65 -6.15
C ILE A 22 8.51 3.34 -5.53
N ALA A 23 8.32 4.52 -4.91
CA ALA A 23 9.40 5.21 -4.19
C ALA A 23 9.98 4.34 -3.06
N ARG A 24 9.12 3.69 -2.27
CA ARG A 24 9.53 2.74 -1.22
C ARG A 24 10.29 1.55 -1.78
N SER A 25 9.84 0.98 -2.89
CA SER A 25 10.53 -0.13 -3.56
C SER A 25 11.94 0.26 -3.97
N ILE A 26 12.09 1.41 -4.62
CA ILE A 26 13.41 1.95 -5.01
C ILE A 26 14.28 2.21 -3.78
N LEU A 27 13.71 2.79 -2.71
CA LEU A 27 14.43 3.02 -1.46
C LEU A 27 14.92 1.70 -0.83
N ARG A 28 14.08 0.67 -0.78
CA ARG A 28 14.45 -0.67 -0.29
C ARG A 28 15.59 -1.24 -1.13
N GLN A 29 15.49 -1.17 -2.46
CA GLN A 29 16.54 -1.64 -3.37
C GLN A 29 17.87 -0.90 -3.15
N ALA A 30 17.83 0.42 -2.95
CA ALA A 30 19.01 1.22 -2.63
C ALA A 30 19.64 0.77 -1.30
N VAL A 31 18.82 0.55 -0.25
CA VAL A 31 19.31 0.03 1.05
C VAL A 31 19.96 -1.35 0.90
N TYR A 32 19.36 -2.27 0.13
CA TYR A 32 19.95 -3.58 -0.13
C TYR A 32 21.27 -3.47 -0.91
N GLY A 33 21.29 -2.65 -1.96
CA GLY A 33 22.51 -2.40 -2.74
C GLY A 33 23.65 -1.84 -1.88
N CYS A 34 23.34 -0.91 -0.96
CA CYS A 34 24.33 -0.34 -0.03
C CYS A 34 24.86 -1.35 0.99
N ARG A 35 24.10 -2.39 1.34
CA ARG A 35 24.61 -3.49 2.19
C ARG A 35 25.65 -4.33 1.45
N GLU A 36 25.49 -4.51 0.14
CA GLU A 36 26.42 -5.29 -0.69
C GLU A 36 27.64 -4.47 -1.11
N ARG A 37 27.44 -3.19 -1.42
CA ARG A 37 28.47 -2.24 -1.87
C ARG A 37 28.23 -0.88 -1.20
N PRO A 38 28.82 -0.62 -0.02
CA PRO A 38 28.58 0.60 0.75
C PRO A 38 29.39 1.78 0.20
N GLU A 39 29.19 2.11 -1.08
CA GLU A 39 29.94 3.17 -1.77
C GLU A 39 28.99 4.16 -2.44
N GLY A 40 29.36 5.43 -2.41
CA GLY A 40 28.71 6.52 -3.13
C GLY A 40 27.64 7.27 -2.32
N ASP A 41 27.29 8.44 -2.85
CA ASP A 41 26.50 9.46 -2.16
C ASP A 41 25.12 8.97 -1.68
N VAL A 42 24.53 7.99 -2.36
CA VAL A 42 23.24 7.38 -1.95
C VAL A 42 23.41 6.59 -0.65
N CYS A 43 24.48 5.81 -0.52
CA CYS A 43 24.72 4.99 0.66
C CYS A 43 25.13 5.86 1.85
N GLU A 44 25.96 6.87 1.63
CA GLU A 44 26.30 7.86 2.65
C GLU A 44 25.06 8.56 3.18
N TYR A 45 24.18 9.02 2.29
CA TYR A 45 22.96 9.69 2.70
C TYR A 45 21.95 8.75 3.39
N LEU A 46 21.86 7.48 2.97
CA LEU A 46 21.05 6.49 3.68
C LEU A 46 21.56 6.23 5.10
N CYS A 47 22.87 6.27 5.32
CA CYS A 47 23.46 6.22 6.66
C CYS A 47 23.11 7.46 7.48
N ASP A 48 23.18 8.66 6.89
CA ASP A 48 22.76 9.91 7.53
C ASP A 48 21.27 9.85 7.94
N LEU A 49 20.40 9.33 7.06
CA LEU A 49 18.99 9.11 7.38
C LEU A 49 18.78 8.08 8.50
N ALA A 50 19.60 7.02 8.55
CA ALA A 50 19.52 6.03 9.62
C ALA A 50 19.89 6.65 10.98
N LYS A 51 20.96 7.46 11.03
CA LYS A 51 21.36 8.25 12.20
C LYS A 51 20.26 9.22 12.63
N PHE A 52 19.66 9.92 11.66
CA PHE A 52 18.54 10.82 11.90
C PHE A 52 17.36 10.10 12.57
N VAL A 53 16.96 8.94 12.03
CA VAL A 53 15.85 8.13 12.57
C VAL A 53 16.18 7.55 13.95
N SER A 54 17.44 7.21 14.23
CA SER A 54 17.86 6.72 15.55
C SER A 54 18.01 7.83 16.61
N GLY A 55 17.87 9.10 16.22
CA GLY A 55 18.06 10.24 17.10
C GLY A 55 19.52 10.59 17.38
N ASP A 56 20.47 10.02 16.61
CA ASP A 56 21.90 10.31 16.69
C ASP A 56 22.24 11.43 15.69
N VAL A 57 21.82 12.65 16.00
CA VAL A 57 21.77 13.76 15.04
C VAL A 57 22.90 14.77 15.29
N GLU A 58 23.86 14.80 14.37
CA GLU A 58 24.79 15.92 14.19
C GLU A 58 24.12 17.04 13.36
N GLU A 59 24.58 18.29 13.50
CA GLU A 59 23.96 19.45 12.84
C GLU A 59 23.89 19.29 11.31
N ASP A 60 24.92 18.70 10.71
CA ASP A 60 24.99 18.45 9.28
C ASP A 60 24.01 17.38 8.80
N VAL A 61 23.76 16.33 9.61
CA VAL A 61 22.75 15.30 9.33
C VAL A 61 21.34 15.92 9.34
N LEU A 62 21.06 16.84 10.26
CA LEU A 62 19.78 17.55 10.34
C LEU A 62 19.49 18.34 9.06
N TRP A 63 20.48 19.09 8.56
CA TRP A 63 20.33 19.87 7.32
C TRP A 63 20.21 18.99 6.07
N ARG A 64 20.78 17.79 6.09
CA ARG A 64 20.68 16.82 5.00
C ARG A 64 19.36 16.04 5.00
N ALA A 65 18.68 15.87 6.13
CA ALA A 65 17.40 15.16 6.24
C ALA A 65 16.21 16.02 5.73
N THR A 66 16.28 16.49 4.48
CA THR A 66 15.29 17.35 3.83
C THR A 66 14.86 16.78 2.48
N ASP A 67 13.68 17.19 1.99
CA ASP A 67 13.14 16.71 0.71
C ASP A 67 14.02 17.15 -0.48
N GLU A 68 14.57 18.36 -0.44
CA GLU A 68 15.46 18.89 -1.48
C GLU A 68 16.75 18.08 -1.56
N TYR A 69 17.39 17.80 -0.41
CA TYR A 69 18.62 17.03 -0.38
C TYR A 69 18.34 15.58 -0.79
N PHE A 70 17.28 14.96 -0.23
CA PHE A 70 16.81 13.63 -0.63
C PHE A 70 16.67 13.53 -2.15
N THR A 71 15.96 14.47 -2.77
CA THR A 71 15.73 14.48 -4.21
C THR A 71 17.04 14.65 -4.99
N SER A 72 17.95 15.51 -4.53
CA SER A 72 19.23 15.76 -5.20
C SER A 72 20.19 14.56 -5.18
N ILE A 73 20.08 13.70 -4.16
CA ILE A 73 20.83 12.45 -4.07
C ILE A 73 20.13 11.34 -4.86
N PHE A 74 18.84 11.11 -4.63
CA PHE A 74 18.11 9.99 -5.22
C PHE A 74 17.85 10.13 -6.71
N ILE A 75 17.88 11.34 -7.29
CA ILE A 75 17.82 11.54 -8.75
C ILE A 75 19.01 10.87 -9.50
N LYS A 76 20.08 10.51 -8.79
CA LYS A 76 21.19 9.73 -9.36
C LYS A 76 20.78 8.28 -9.68
N ILE A 77 19.72 7.78 -9.05
CA ILE A 77 19.10 6.49 -9.36
C ILE A 77 18.16 6.68 -10.56
N PRO A 78 18.40 6.03 -11.72
CA PRO A 78 17.61 6.23 -12.94
C PRO A 78 16.11 6.04 -12.74
N GLU A 79 15.72 5.02 -11.98
CA GLU A 79 14.33 4.66 -11.68
C GLU A 79 13.63 5.77 -10.87
N PHE A 80 14.33 6.34 -9.88
CA PHE A 80 13.80 7.43 -9.07
C PHE A 80 13.71 8.74 -9.86
N ARG A 81 14.71 9.04 -10.69
CA ARG A 81 14.67 10.17 -11.62
C ARG A 81 13.45 10.08 -12.53
N ASP A 82 13.19 8.91 -13.10
CA ASP A 82 12.07 8.70 -14.00
C ASP A 82 10.72 8.81 -13.28
N LEU A 83 10.64 8.36 -12.02
CA LEU A 83 9.49 8.55 -11.12
C LEU A 83 9.18 10.04 -10.91
N VAL A 84 10.19 10.86 -10.60
CA VAL A 84 10.04 12.31 -10.33
C VAL A 84 9.81 13.13 -11.61
N ALA A 85 10.33 12.67 -12.76
CA ALA A 85 10.19 13.34 -14.06
C ALA A 85 8.74 13.33 -14.62
N ARG A 86 7.73 12.94 -13.83
CA ARG A 86 6.31 12.87 -14.18
C ARG A 86 6.02 12.00 -15.41
N ARG A 87 6.91 11.04 -15.73
CA ARG A 87 6.61 10.01 -16.71
C ARG A 87 5.44 9.17 -16.19
N ARG A 88 4.57 8.69 -17.09
CA ARG A 88 3.54 7.73 -16.69
C ARG A 88 4.26 6.49 -16.14
N LEU A 89 3.99 6.11 -14.90
CA LEU A 89 4.66 4.98 -14.23
C LEU A 89 4.42 3.62 -14.90
N GLY A 90 3.65 3.56 -15.99
CA GLY A 90 3.40 2.33 -16.70
C GLY A 90 2.53 1.35 -15.91
N TYR A 91 1.79 1.78 -14.88
CA TYR A 91 0.89 0.92 -14.13
C TYR A 91 -0.58 1.29 -14.31
N ILE A 92 -1.43 0.27 -14.28
CA ILE A 92 -2.90 0.36 -14.30
C ILE A 92 -3.41 -0.17 -12.97
N SER A 93 -4.17 0.66 -12.25
CA SER A 93 -4.85 0.21 -11.03
C SER A 93 -6.07 -0.63 -11.38
N LEU A 94 -6.25 -1.75 -10.69
CA LEU A 94 -7.38 -2.67 -10.91
C LEU A 94 -8.73 -2.06 -10.50
N TRP A 95 -8.72 -1.16 -9.51
CA TRP A 95 -9.85 -0.33 -9.13
C TRP A 95 -9.37 1.08 -8.79
N LYS A 96 -10.16 2.10 -9.09
CA LYS A 96 -9.82 3.50 -8.77
C LYS A 96 -10.86 4.12 -7.83
N ARG A 97 -12.10 3.65 -7.94
CA ARG A 97 -13.26 4.17 -7.21
C ARG A 97 -13.86 3.07 -6.37
N ASP A 98 -14.56 3.46 -5.32
CA ASP A 98 -15.27 2.53 -4.44
C ASP A 98 -16.25 1.65 -5.20
N LYS A 99 -16.91 2.20 -6.23
CA LYS A 99 -17.79 1.42 -7.11
C LYS A 99 -17.07 0.24 -7.76
N ASP A 100 -15.88 0.46 -8.31
CA ASP A 100 -15.09 -0.60 -8.96
C ASP A 100 -14.68 -1.68 -7.94
N TYR A 101 -14.30 -1.25 -6.73
CA TYR A 101 -13.90 -2.12 -5.63
C TYR A 101 -15.08 -2.98 -5.14
N LEU A 102 -16.25 -2.36 -4.96
CA LEU A 102 -17.49 -3.03 -4.58
C LEU A 102 -17.99 -3.97 -5.68
N GLU A 103 -17.80 -3.65 -6.96
CA GLU A 103 -18.14 -4.54 -8.06
C GLU A 103 -17.29 -5.82 -8.07
N ILE A 104 -15.99 -5.68 -7.74
CA ILE A 104 -15.07 -6.83 -7.65
C ILE A 104 -15.41 -7.69 -6.43
N PHE A 105 -15.45 -7.10 -5.23
CA PHE A 105 -15.48 -7.85 -3.98
C PHE A 105 -16.87 -8.00 -3.33
N LYS A 106 -17.88 -7.27 -3.83
CA LYS A 106 -19.28 -7.33 -3.38
C LYS A 106 -19.39 -7.21 -1.86
N ASP A 107 -20.06 -8.15 -1.20
CA ASP A 107 -20.33 -8.11 0.23
C ASP A 107 -19.11 -8.47 1.09
N ASN A 108 -18.02 -8.97 0.49
CA ASN A 108 -16.81 -9.38 1.21
C ASN A 108 -15.86 -8.21 1.52
N VAL A 109 -16.13 -6.98 1.03
CA VAL A 109 -15.23 -5.82 1.18
C VAL A 109 -14.78 -5.57 2.62
N LYS A 110 -15.70 -5.64 3.59
CA LYS A 110 -15.37 -5.40 5.01
C LYS A 110 -14.42 -6.45 5.56
N PHE A 111 -14.67 -7.70 5.22
CA PHE A 111 -13.84 -8.82 5.64
C PHE A 111 -12.45 -8.73 5.02
N ILE A 112 -12.37 -8.42 3.72
CA ILE A 112 -11.10 -8.25 3.01
C ILE A 112 -10.30 -7.09 3.61
N ASN A 113 -10.92 -5.93 3.78
CA ASN A 113 -10.28 -4.77 4.42
C ASN A 113 -9.74 -5.13 5.80
N LYS A 114 -10.54 -5.79 6.64
CA LYS A 114 -10.10 -6.21 7.97
C LYS A 114 -8.86 -7.11 7.92
N ILE A 115 -8.83 -8.12 7.05
CA ILE A 115 -7.66 -9.02 6.98
C ILE A 115 -6.43 -8.28 6.45
N ILE A 116 -6.59 -7.46 5.40
CA ILE A 116 -5.49 -6.68 4.84
C ILE A 116 -4.95 -5.72 5.91
N ASP A 117 -5.82 -5.06 6.67
CA ASP A 117 -5.42 -4.18 7.76
C ASP A 117 -4.61 -4.94 8.83
N GLU A 118 -5.03 -6.15 9.21
CA GLU A 118 -4.31 -7.00 10.16
C GLU A 118 -2.91 -7.41 9.65
N ILE A 119 -2.78 -7.74 8.36
CA ILE A 119 -1.49 -8.11 7.75
C ILE A 119 -0.54 -6.91 7.73
N TYR A 120 -1.01 -5.76 7.26
CA TYR A 120 -0.15 -4.59 7.09
C TYR A 120 0.15 -3.85 8.40
N ASN A 121 -0.69 -4.01 9.43
CA ASN A 121 -0.42 -3.50 10.78
C ASN A 121 0.46 -4.45 11.62
N SER A 122 0.80 -5.62 11.10
CA SER A 122 1.75 -6.53 11.76
C SER A 122 3.16 -5.93 11.77
N PRO A 123 3.96 -6.10 12.84
CA PRO A 123 5.23 -5.40 13.06
C PRO A 123 6.39 -5.81 12.13
N GLY A 124 6.16 -6.65 11.11
CA GLY A 124 7.21 -7.14 10.20
C GLY A 124 6.81 -7.05 8.73
N PRO A 125 7.77 -6.76 7.81
CA PRO A 125 7.53 -6.71 6.37
C PRO A 125 7.27 -8.10 5.76
N GLU A 126 7.54 -9.17 6.51
CA GLU A 126 7.46 -10.55 6.03
C GLU A 126 6.05 -10.94 5.61
N ALA A 127 5.04 -10.60 6.40
CA ALA A 127 3.64 -10.89 6.05
C ALA A 127 3.20 -10.22 4.75
N GLN A 128 3.69 -9.00 4.50
CA GLN A 128 3.41 -8.24 3.28
C GLN A 128 4.12 -8.87 2.08
N ARG A 129 5.35 -9.35 2.26
CA ARG A 129 6.12 -10.07 1.24
C ARG A 129 5.45 -11.39 0.88
N ILE A 130 5.06 -12.18 1.88
CA ILE A 130 4.34 -13.45 1.71
C ILE A 130 3.01 -13.22 0.98
N LEU A 131 2.25 -12.18 1.38
CA LEU A 131 1.01 -11.80 0.70
C LEU A 131 1.25 -11.53 -0.78
N LYS A 132 2.24 -10.69 -1.13
CA LYS A 132 2.55 -10.35 -2.52
C LYS A 132 2.97 -11.61 -3.30
N GLN A 133 3.89 -12.40 -2.75
CA GLN A 133 4.43 -13.59 -3.39
C GLN A 133 3.33 -14.62 -3.69
N ILE A 134 2.57 -15.05 -2.67
CA ILE A 134 1.52 -16.05 -2.83
C ILE A 134 0.40 -15.51 -3.74
N LEU A 135 0.08 -14.21 -3.67
CA LEU A 135 -0.88 -13.60 -4.58
C LEU A 135 -0.43 -13.74 -6.04
N ILE A 136 0.83 -13.44 -6.34
CA ILE A 136 1.38 -13.60 -7.69
C ILE A 136 1.33 -15.07 -8.13
N GLU A 137 1.71 -16.00 -7.26
CA GLU A 137 1.70 -17.44 -7.56
C GLU A 137 0.28 -17.95 -7.88
N GLU A 138 -0.71 -17.58 -7.08
CA GLU A 138 -2.11 -17.98 -7.30
C GLU A 138 -2.72 -17.32 -8.54
N LEU A 139 -2.45 -16.03 -8.75
CA LEU A 139 -2.90 -15.35 -9.97
C LEU A 139 -2.23 -15.96 -11.20
N GLN A 140 -0.95 -16.30 -11.13
CA GLN A 140 -0.21 -16.97 -12.22
C GLN A 140 -0.82 -18.33 -12.56
N ARG A 141 -1.20 -19.13 -11.55
CA ARG A 141 -1.89 -20.42 -11.78
C ARG A 141 -3.20 -20.22 -12.53
N ILE A 142 -3.98 -19.20 -12.18
CA ILE A 142 -5.25 -18.91 -12.87
C ILE A 142 -5.00 -18.37 -14.28
N LEU A 143 -4.01 -17.48 -14.43
CA LEU A 143 -3.64 -16.84 -15.69
C LEU A 143 -2.98 -17.78 -16.70
N SER A 144 -2.37 -18.88 -16.23
CA SER A 144 -1.78 -19.91 -17.10
C SER A 144 -2.81 -20.47 -18.10
N ARG A 145 -4.09 -20.54 -17.72
CA ARG A 145 -5.21 -20.95 -18.57
C ARG A 145 -5.43 -20.01 -19.76
N PHE A 146 -4.97 -18.77 -19.65
CA PHE A 146 -5.03 -17.72 -20.66
C PHE A 146 -3.70 -17.54 -21.41
N LYS A 147 -2.74 -18.48 -21.26
CA LYS A 147 -1.38 -18.38 -21.81
C LYS A 147 -0.67 -17.07 -21.41
N SER A 148 -1.06 -16.52 -20.25
CA SER A 148 -0.51 -15.30 -19.69
C SER A 148 0.49 -15.64 -18.61
N SER A 149 1.59 -14.89 -18.53
CA SER A 149 2.61 -15.06 -17.50
C SER A 149 2.78 -13.75 -16.74
N LEU A 150 2.43 -13.77 -15.46
CA LEU A 150 2.60 -12.71 -14.49
C LEU A 150 3.91 -12.93 -13.75
N SER A 151 4.81 -11.95 -13.79
CA SER A 151 6.03 -11.91 -12.99
C SER A 151 5.84 -11.07 -11.73
N GLU A 152 6.80 -11.15 -10.80
CA GLU A 152 6.78 -10.35 -9.58
C GLU A 152 6.82 -8.85 -9.85
N ASP A 153 7.52 -8.46 -10.92
CA ASP A 153 7.65 -7.07 -11.34
C ASP A 153 6.40 -6.52 -12.03
N ASP A 154 5.46 -7.38 -12.43
CA ASP A 154 4.24 -6.98 -13.13
C ASP A 154 3.14 -6.49 -12.18
N LEU A 155 3.23 -6.80 -10.89
CA LEU A 155 2.19 -6.54 -9.91
C LEU A 155 2.74 -5.75 -8.72
N GLU A 156 2.05 -4.67 -8.35
CA GLU A 156 2.32 -3.93 -7.12
C GLU A 156 1.09 -3.83 -6.23
N ILE A 157 1.31 -3.88 -4.92
CA ILE A 157 0.26 -3.71 -3.91
C ILE A 157 0.63 -2.49 -3.07
N ALA A 158 -0.19 -1.45 -3.14
CA ALA A 158 -0.05 -0.31 -2.25
C ALA A 158 -1.15 -0.34 -1.20
N TYR A 159 -0.74 -0.19 0.05
CA TYR A 159 -1.63 -0.12 1.20
C TYR A 159 -1.27 1.10 2.04
N ALA A 160 -2.28 1.78 2.55
CA ALA A 160 -2.11 2.79 3.59
C ALA A 160 -3.23 2.62 4.60
N TYR A 161 -2.82 2.45 5.85
CA TYR A 161 -3.76 2.40 6.94
C TYR A 161 -4.16 3.80 7.35
N PHE A 162 -5.45 3.96 7.59
CA PHE A 162 -5.97 5.08 8.34
C PHE A 162 -7.16 4.60 9.15
N ASP A 163 -7.21 4.94 10.43
CA ASP A 163 -8.42 4.74 11.21
C ASP A 163 -9.23 6.04 11.31
N PRO A 164 -10.36 6.20 10.58
CA PRO A 164 -11.28 7.31 10.79
C PRO A 164 -12.12 7.18 12.05
N LYS A 165 -12.06 6.04 12.75
CA LYS A 165 -12.93 5.79 13.89
C LYS A 165 -12.69 6.84 14.96
N ALA A 166 -13.80 7.43 15.38
CA ALA A 166 -13.89 8.37 16.49
C ALA A 166 -14.30 7.63 17.77
N ASP A 167 -13.73 6.43 17.98
CA ASP A 167 -14.11 5.52 19.08
C ASP A 167 -13.73 6.10 20.45
N ASP A 168 -12.74 7.00 20.45
CA ASP A 168 -12.18 7.71 21.60
C ASP A 168 -12.76 9.13 21.79
N ILE A 169 -13.76 9.53 21.00
CA ILE A 169 -14.38 10.84 21.10
C ILE A 169 -15.68 10.76 21.92
N TYR A 170 -15.70 11.50 23.03
CA TYR A 170 -16.85 11.58 23.93
C TYR A 170 -17.41 13.01 23.97
N ILE A 171 -18.73 13.11 24.05
CA ILE A 171 -19.44 14.36 24.34
C ILE A 171 -19.80 14.36 25.82
N THR A 172 -19.38 15.40 26.54
CA THR A 172 -19.78 15.62 27.92
C THR A 172 -21.26 15.93 27.98
N THR A 173 -22.01 15.12 28.72
CA THR A 173 -23.44 15.33 28.98
C THR A 173 -23.72 15.42 30.47
N LYS A 174 -24.98 15.69 30.85
CA LYS A 174 -25.42 15.68 32.25
C LYS A 174 -25.30 14.30 32.90
N GLU A 175 -25.32 13.23 32.12
CA GLU A 175 -25.19 11.84 32.56
C GLU A 175 -23.74 11.34 32.56
N GLY A 176 -22.80 12.23 32.21
CA GLY A 176 -21.37 11.92 32.01
C GLY A 176 -20.97 11.89 30.54
N PRO A 177 -19.71 11.55 30.23
CA PRO A 177 -19.21 11.45 28.87
C PRO A 177 -19.89 10.30 28.10
N ILE A 178 -20.48 10.60 26.94
CA ILE A 178 -21.11 9.61 26.07
C ILE A 178 -20.33 9.55 24.75
N PRO A 179 -19.98 8.36 24.24
CA PRO A 179 -19.33 8.21 22.94
C PRO A 179 -20.13 8.88 21.82
N ILE A 180 -19.46 9.66 20.98
CA ILE A 180 -20.12 10.45 19.93
C ILE A 180 -20.87 9.56 18.91
N GLU A 181 -20.38 8.33 18.70
CA GLU A 181 -21.00 7.33 17.83
C GLU A 181 -22.39 6.88 18.29
N ARG A 182 -22.68 6.93 19.60
CA ARG A 182 -24.01 6.59 20.15
C ARG A 182 -25.02 7.69 19.89
N LEU A 183 -24.54 8.92 19.75
CA LEU A 183 -25.37 10.11 19.62
C LEU A 183 -25.56 10.53 18.15
N SER A 184 -24.65 10.15 17.25
CA SER A 184 -24.63 10.63 15.86
C SER A 184 -24.74 9.49 14.84
N PRO A 185 -25.94 9.30 14.23
CA PRO A 185 -26.10 8.37 13.10
C PRO A 185 -25.17 8.67 11.93
N LEU A 186 -24.81 9.94 11.74
CA LEU A 186 -23.87 10.35 10.70
C LEU A 186 -22.47 9.76 10.92
N ILE A 187 -22.01 9.66 12.18
CA ILE A 187 -20.71 9.05 12.49
C ILE A 187 -20.74 7.55 12.20
N GLN A 188 -21.83 6.88 12.53
CA GLN A 188 -22.02 5.46 12.18
C GLN A 188 -21.98 5.26 10.66
N ALA A 189 -22.68 6.12 9.91
CA ALA A 189 -22.67 6.06 8.44
C ALA A 189 -21.28 6.29 7.84
N VAL A 190 -20.45 7.14 8.45
CA VAL A 190 -19.06 7.36 8.02
C VAL A 190 -18.18 6.14 8.29
N LYS A 191 -18.32 5.50 9.45
CA LYS A 191 -17.61 4.24 9.76
C LYS A 191 -18.00 3.14 8.77
N GLU A 192 -19.29 3.00 8.53
CA GLU A 192 -19.81 2.03 7.56
C GLU A 192 -19.29 2.30 6.14
N ALA A 193 -19.27 3.56 5.71
CA ALA A 193 -18.72 3.95 4.41
C ALA A 193 -17.22 3.68 4.32
N TRP A 194 -16.48 3.91 5.40
CA TRP A 194 -15.06 3.60 5.50
C TRP A 194 -14.78 2.11 5.38
N ASP A 195 -15.46 1.27 6.16
CA ASP A 195 -15.26 -0.18 6.16
C ASP A 195 -15.51 -0.83 4.78
N ARG A 196 -16.24 -0.14 3.90
CA ARG A 196 -16.54 -0.56 2.52
C ARG A 196 -15.67 0.11 1.46
N SER A 197 -14.85 1.10 1.83
CA SER A 197 -13.95 1.82 0.93
C SER A 197 -12.66 1.01 0.70
N PRO A 198 -11.92 1.21 -0.40
CA PRO A 198 -10.66 0.52 -0.62
C PRO A 198 -9.58 0.96 0.39
N HIS A 199 -9.00 0.03 1.15
CA HIS A 199 -7.84 0.30 2.02
C HIS A 199 -6.49 0.01 1.32
N PHE A 200 -6.54 -0.74 0.22
CA PHE A 200 -5.40 -1.10 -0.60
C PHE A 200 -5.76 -1.01 -2.08
N PHE A 201 -4.73 -1.05 -2.91
CA PHE A 201 -4.83 -1.04 -4.35
C PHE A 201 -3.83 -2.02 -4.95
N ILE A 202 -4.29 -2.76 -5.94
CA ILE A 202 -3.42 -3.59 -6.79
C ILE A 202 -3.21 -2.87 -8.12
N TYR A 203 -1.97 -2.82 -8.56
CA TYR A 203 -1.54 -2.23 -9.81
C TYR A 203 -0.86 -3.29 -10.67
N ILE A 204 -1.13 -3.25 -11.97
CA ILE A 204 -0.52 -4.14 -12.96
C ILE A 204 0.24 -3.30 -13.99
N LYS A 205 1.43 -3.74 -14.41
CA LYS A 205 2.16 -3.08 -15.49
C LYS A 205 1.34 -3.05 -16.78
N SER A 206 1.38 -1.91 -17.46
CA SER A 206 0.68 -1.67 -18.71
C SER A 206 1.20 -2.60 -19.80
N ASP A 207 2.49 -2.95 -19.76
CA ASP A 207 3.10 -3.88 -20.72
C ASP A 207 2.51 -5.29 -20.62
N PHE A 208 2.20 -5.76 -19.41
CA PHE A 208 1.49 -7.02 -19.22
C PHE A 208 0.10 -6.98 -19.89
N ILE A 209 -0.64 -5.89 -19.71
CA ILE A 209 -1.97 -5.71 -20.33
C ILE A 209 -1.86 -5.54 -21.85
N ASN A 210 -0.86 -4.82 -22.34
CA ASN A 210 -0.61 -4.65 -23.77
C ASN A 210 -0.28 -6.00 -24.44
N LYS A 211 0.42 -6.88 -23.73
CA LYS A 211 0.83 -8.21 -24.23
C LYS A 211 -0.32 -9.22 -24.22
N TYR A 212 -1.12 -9.26 -23.15
CA TYR A 212 -2.13 -10.31 -22.94
C TYR A 212 -3.58 -9.85 -23.13
N GLY A 213 -3.79 -8.55 -23.30
CA GLY A 213 -5.08 -7.92 -23.59
C GLY A 213 -6.05 -7.87 -22.42
N ASP A 214 -7.22 -7.27 -22.67
CA ASP A 214 -8.26 -7.04 -21.65
C ASP A 214 -8.84 -8.32 -21.05
N LYS A 215 -8.72 -9.46 -21.75
CA LYS A 215 -9.15 -10.76 -21.21
C LYS A 215 -8.34 -11.16 -19.98
N ALA A 216 -7.04 -10.87 -19.97
CA ALA A 216 -6.20 -11.12 -18.80
C ALA A 216 -6.59 -10.22 -17.63
N LEU A 217 -6.92 -8.94 -17.91
CA LEU A 217 -7.40 -8.00 -16.89
C LEU A 217 -8.72 -8.46 -16.26
N ILE A 218 -9.66 -8.91 -17.08
CA ILE A 218 -10.95 -9.47 -16.61
C ILE A 218 -10.69 -10.75 -15.79
N GLY A 219 -9.78 -11.62 -16.26
CA GLY A 219 -9.37 -12.82 -15.53
C GLY A 219 -8.82 -12.50 -14.14
N LEU A 220 -7.93 -11.51 -14.04
CA LEU A 220 -7.40 -11.01 -12.77
C LEU A 220 -8.53 -10.52 -11.85
N LYS A 221 -9.39 -9.62 -12.34
CA LYS A 221 -10.50 -9.06 -11.55
C LYS A 221 -11.47 -10.14 -11.04
N ASN A 222 -11.73 -11.16 -11.84
CA ASN A 222 -12.61 -12.27 -11.46
C ASN A 222 -11.95 -13.24 -10.47
N ALA A 223 -10.63 -13.36 -10.49
CA ALA A 223 -9.88 -14.24 -9.58
C ALA A 223 -9.74 -13.64 -8.17
N LEU A 224 -9.51 -12.33 -8.08
CA LEU A 224 -9.18 -11.65 -6.83
C LEU A 224 -10.14 -11.90 -5.66
N PRO A 225 -11.49 -11.93 -5.85
CA PRO A 225 -12.41 -12.16 -4.74
C PRO A 225 -12.24 -13.52 -4.06
N ALA A 226 -11.75 -14.53 -4.79
CA ALA A 226 -11.45 -15.84 -4.22
C ALA A 226 -10.00 -15.91 -3.69
N VAL A 227 -9.05 -15.33 -4.43
CA VAL A 227 -7.62 -15.44 -4.11
C VAL A 227 -7.24 -14.58 -2.90
N ILE A 228 -7.68 -13.32 -2.83
CA ILE A 228 -7.24 -12.39 -1.78
C ILE A 228 -7.57 -12.92 -0.37
N PRO A 229 -8.79 -13.37 -0.05
CA PRO A 229 -9.09 -13.92 1.27
C PRO A 229 -8.21 -15.12 1.63
N TYR A 230 -7.99 -16.04 0.69
CA TYR A 230 -7.16 -17.23 0.87
C TYR A 230 -5.70 -16.87 1.15
N VAL A 231 -5.11 -16.02 0.31
CA VAL A 231 -3.71 -15.59 0.45
C VAL A 231 -3.51 -14.83 1.75
N ALA A 232 -4.45 -13.95 2.08
CA ALA A 232 -4.39 -13.15 3.29
C ALA A 232 -4.50 -14.04 4.55
N GLN A 233 -5.30 -15.11 4.52
CA GLN A 233 -5.36 -16.08 5.61
C GLN A 233 -4.05 -16.86 5.77
N ILE A 234 -3.40 -17.29 4.69
CA ILE A 234 -2.08 -17.95 4.76
C ILE A 234 -1.01 -17.01 5.30
N SER A 235 -1.00 -15.77 4.82
CA SER A 235 -0.01 -14.75 5.23
C SER A 235 -0.09 -14.48 6.74
N ARG A 236 -1.29 -14.57 7.33
CA ARG A 236 -1.48 -14.49 8.78
C ARG A 236 -0.90 -15.68 9.53
N LEU A 237 -1.03 -16.90 9.01
CA LEU A 237 -0.49 -18.11 9.65
C LEU A 237 1.05 -18.12 9.63
N GLY A 238 1.66 -17.58 8.57
CA GLY A 238 3.12 -17.42 8.49
C GLY A 238 3.69 -16.57 9.64
N ASN A 239 2.96 -15.57 10.14
CA ASN A 239 3.38 -14.76 11.28
C ASN A 239 3.38 -15.50 12.63
N TYR A 240 2.71 -16.65 12.73
CA TYR A 240 2.68 -17.46 13.96
C TYR A 240 3.65 -18.65 13.91
N GLY A 241 4.37 -18.86 12.80
CA GLY A 241 5.30 -19.98 12.62
C GLY A 241 6.69 -19.77 13.25
N ASP A 242 7.03 -18.52 13.60
CA ASP A 242 8.35 -18.13 14.13
C ASP A 242 8.29 -17.60 15.58
N ALA A 243 7.22 -17.92 16.33
CA ALA A 243 7.05 -17.55 17.75
C ALA A 243 7.29 -18.73 18.70
#